data_AF-A0A7S0PVA6-F1
#
_entry.id   AF-A0A7S0PVA6-F1
#
_cell.length_a   1.000
_cell.length_b   1.000
_cell.length_c   1.000
_cell.angle_alpha   90.00
_cell.angle_beta   90.00
_cell.angle_gamma   90.00
#
_symmetry.space_group_name_H-M   'P 1'
#
loop_
_entity.id
_entity.type
_entity.pdbx_description
1 polymer ?
#
loop_
_entity_poly.entity_id
_entity_poly.type
_entity_poly.pdbx_seq_one_letter_code
_entity_poly.pdbx_strand_id
1 'polypeptide(L)'
;MRWQSGCMRALAKNLPPPMPPSDVDLLKLMKESEETKPPSMTSMTAAEKITSNPFSGTEAAFDSPTVKEEHDQLCRDHAALIEFGSTYDTFDPLGKLAFIDEIEMIEERWDVFFARFSLLGQLDKEFCRQCNQFLESMGLDDQSYRKLLKKAHQIMREDAERERNPLY
;
A
#
# COMPACT_ATOMS: atom_id res chain seq x y z
N MET A 1 -25.27 6.64 0.98
CA MET A 1 -24.09 6.39 1.85
C MET A 1 -23.50 7.70 2.42
N ARG A 2 -24.21 8.41 3.32
CA ARG A 2 -23.68 9.65 3.96
C ARG A 2 -23.47 9.52 5.47
N TRP A 3 -24.05 8.49 6.10
CA TRP A 3 -23.98 8.31 7.55
C TRP A 3 -22.62 7.78 8.01
N GLN A 4 -22.05 6.78 7.33
CA GLN A 4 -20.73 6.23 7.66
C GLN A 4 -19.61 7.28 7.59
N SER A 5 -19.59 8.12 6.54
CA SER A 5 -18.62 9.22 6.43
C SER A 5 -18.81 10.29 7.51
N GLY A 6 -20.05 10.51 7.96
CA GLY A 6 -20.36 11.33 9.14
C GLY A 6 -19.79 10.74 10.44
N CYS A 7 -19.91 9.43 10.64
CA CYS A 7 -19.32 8.73 11.78
C CYS A 7 -17.79 8.81 11.78
N MET A 8 -17.15 8.61 10.63
CA MET A 8 -15.68 8.72 10.50
C MET A 8 -15.18 10.14 10.83
N ARG A 9 -15.92 11.17 10.40
CA ARG A 9 -15.59 12.57 10.70
C ARG A 9 -15.80 12.91 12.17
N ALA A 10 -16.82 12.33 12.82
CA ALA A 10 -17.07 12.51 14.24
C ALA A 10 -15.96 11.87 15.09
N LEU A 11 -15.54 10.66 14.72
CA LEU A 11 -14.40 9.96 15.35
C LEU A 11 -13.11 10.77 15.27
N ALA A 12 -12.76 11.29 14.09
CA ALA A 12 -11.57 12.12 13.89
C ALA A 12 -11.56 13.42 14.71
N LYS A 13 -12.74 13.89 15.15
CA LYS A 13 -12.92 15.11 15.94
C LYS A 13 -13.26 14.85 17.42
N ASN A 14 -13.23 13.59 17.89
CA ASN A 14 -13.70 13.20 19.22
C ASN A 14 -15.14 13.69 19.53
N LEU A 15 -16.01 13.65 18.53
CA LEU A 15 -17.43 13.98 18.64
C LEU A 15 -18.29 12.72 18.61
N PRO A 16 -19.48 12.73 19.23
CA PRO A 16 -20.41 11.62 19.13
C PRO A 16 -20.86 11.41 17.67
N PRO A 17 -21.04 10.15 17.23
CA PRO A 17 -21.46 9.86 15.87
C PRO A 17 -22.88 10.40 15.61
N PRO A 18 -23.18 10.84 14.38
CA PRO A 18 -24.52 11.26 14.02
C PRO A 18 -25.52 10.10 14.11
N MET A 19 -26.78 10.41 14.38
CA MET A 19 -27.85 9.40 14.44
C MET A 19 -28.01 8.66 13.10
N PRO A 20 -28.25 7.34 13.11
CA PRO A 20 -28.51 6.57 11.90
C PRO A 20 -29.82 7.02 11.23
N PRO A 21 -29.84 7.07 9.88
CA PRO A 21 -31.08 7.20 9.12
C PRO A 21 -32.08 6.07 9.44
N SER A 22 -33.37 6.35 9.36
CA SER A 22 -34.46 5.43 9.73
C SER A 22 -34.55 4.17 8.85
N ASP A 23 -33.90 4.17 7.69
CA ASP A 23 -33.79 3.08 6.73
C ASP A 23 -32.61 2.13 7.01
N VAL A 24 -31.78 2.41 8.01
CA VAL A 24 -30.59 1.62 8.34
C VAL A 24 -30.91 0.58 9.43
N ASP A 25 -30.84 -0.70 9.05
CA ASP A 25 -30.97 -1.83 9.97
C ASP A 25 -29.63 -2.08 10.71
N LEU A 26 -29.54 -1.54 11.93
CA LEU A 26 -28.35 -1.67 12.78
C LEU A 26 -28.02 -3.12 13.15
N LEU A 27 -29.04 -3.98 13.31
CA LEU A 27 -28.85 -5.39 13.68
C LEU A 27 -28.22 -6.19 12.55
N LYS A 28 -28.63 -5.89 11.31
CA LYS A 28 -28.03 -6.48 10.11
C LYS A 28 -26.58 -6.03 9.92
N LEU A 29 -26.30 -4.73 10.08
CA LEU A 29 -24.95 -4.17 9.99
C LEU A 29 -23.99 -4.75 11.03
N MET A 30 -24.45 -4.98 12.27
CA MET A 30 -23.65 -5.61 13.31
C MET A 30 -23.30 -7.06 12.96
N LYS A 31 -24.24 -7.84 12.41
CA LYS A 31 -23.98 -9.20 11.95
C LYS A 31 -23.00 -9.26 10.78
N GLU A 32 -23.11 -8.34 9.82
CA GLU A 32 -22.17 -8.25 8.68
C GLU A 32 -20.74 -7.85 9.14
N SER A 33 -20.62 -7.08 10.24
CA SER A 33 -19.33 -6.74 10.85
C SER A 33 -18.68 -7.88 11.64
N GLU A 34 -19.45 -8.89 12.08
CA GLU A 34 -18.89 -10.09 12.72
C GLU A 34 -18.23 -11.05 11.71
N GLU A 35 -18.68 -11.06 10.46
CA GLU A 35 -18.11 -11.88 9.38
C GLU A 35 -16.79 -11.31 8.82
N THR A 36 -16.62 -9.99 8.89
CA THR A 36 -15.37 -9.31 8.52
C THR A 36 -14.66 -8.86 9.77
N LYS A 37 -13.86 -9.76 10.36
CA LYS A 37 -12.98 -9.38 11.48
C LYS A 37 -12.16 -8.16 11.06
N PRO A 38 -12.35 -6.97 11.66
CA PRO A 38 -11.40 -5.89 11.46
C PRO A 38 -10.03 -6.40 11.94
N PRO A 39 -8.93 -5.98 11.29
CA PRO A 39 -7.60 -6.28 11.83
C PRO A 39 -7.60 -5.82 13.30
N SER A 40 -7.31 -6.75 14.20
CA SER A 40 -7.28 -6.47 15.64
C SER A 40 -6.26 -5.35 15.89
N MET A 41 -6.45 -4.52 16.91
CA MET A 41 -5.36 -3.66 17.40
C MET A 41 -4.09 -4.47 17.68
N THR A 42 -4.25 -5.75 18.06
CA THR A 42 -3.16 -6.74 18.17
C THR A 42 -2.51 -7.06 16.82
N SER A 43 -3.25 -7.10 15.71
CA SER A 43 -2.70 -7.27 14.35
C SER A 43 -1.90 -6.03 13.93
N MET A 44 -2.39 -4.83 14.28
CA MET A 44 -1.69 -3.57 13.99
C MET A 44 -0.44 -3.36 14.85
N THR A 45 -0.35 -3.99 16.03
CA THR A 45 0.87 -3.98 16.87
C THR A 45 1.79 -5.18 16.65
N ALA A 46 1.28 -6.33 16.19
CA ALA A 46 2.05 -7.52 15.84
C ALA A 46 2.72 -7.44 14.46
N ALA A 47 2.33 -6.46 13.63
CA ALA A 47 3.19 -5.92 12.60
C ALA A 47 4.41 -5.23 13.26
N GLU A 48 5.29 -6.02 13.84
CA GLU A 48 6.64 -5.58 14.19
C GLU A 48 7.21 -4.92 12.93
N LYS A 49 7.52 -3.63 13.04
CA LYS A 49 8.08 -2.83 11.94
C LYS A 49 9.22 -3.64 11.35
N ILE A 50 9.21 -3.89 10.04
CA ILE A 50 10.37 -4.45 9.35
C ILE A 50 11.54 -3.52 9.70
N THR A 51 12.49 -4.03 10.48
CA THR A 51 13.61 -3.25 11.05
C THR A 51 14.93 -3.55 10.35
N SER A 52 14.97 -4.67 9.63
CA SER A 52 16.09 -5.08 8.80
C SER A 52 16.04 -4.36 7.46
N ASN A 53 17.23 -4.10 6.90
CA ASN A 53 17.36 -3.56 5.56
C ASN A 53 17.48 -4.72 4.56
N PRO A 54 16.87 -4.62 3.37
CA PRO A 54 16.96 -5.66 2.34
C PRO A 54 18.38 -5.83 1.78
N PHE A 55 19.17 -4.75 1.84
CA PHE A 55 20.53 -4.66 1.33
C PHE A 55 21.42 -4.00 2.40
N SER A 56 22.61 -4.57 2.61
CA SER A 56 23.67 -4.03 3.46
C SER A 56 24.67 -3.16 2.69
N GLY A 57 24.69 -3.25 1.36
CA GLY A 57 25.63 -2.56 0.48
C GLY A 57 27.00 -3.23 0.38
N THR A 58 27.19 -4.38 1.05
CA THR A 58 28.43 -5.17 1.04
C THR A 58 28.32 -6.46 0.23
N GLU A 59 27.16 -6.71 -0.38
CA GLU A 59 26.90 -7.87 -1.23
C GLU A 59 27.73 -7.80 -2.52
N ALA A 60 28.17 -8.94 -3.04
CA ALA A 60 29.02 -8.97 -4.23
C ALA A 60 28.33 -8.41 -5.50
N ALA A 61 27.00 -8.38 -5.58
CA ALA A 61 26.30 -7.68 -6.67
C ALA A 61 26.65 -6.19 -6.71
N PHE A 62 26.92 -5.57 -5.56
CA PHE A 62 27.34 -4.17 -5.46
C PHE A 62 28.81 -3.94 -5.85
N ASP A 63 29.60 -4.98 -6.15
CA ASP A 63 30.93 -4.77 -6.75
C ASP A 63 30.83 -4.15 -8.16
N SER A 64 29.69 -4.34 -8.83
CA SER A 64 29.40 -3.69 -10.11
C SER A 64 29.00 -2.21 -9.89
N PRO A 65 29.71 -1.24 -10.52
CA PRO A 65 29.34 0.17 -10.44
C PRO A 65 27.94 0.43 -11.01
N THR A 66 27.55 -0.30 -12.04
CA THR A 66 26.21 -0.20 -12.64
C THR A 66 25.11 -0.59 -11.65
N VAL A 67 25.33 -1.62 -10.81
CA VAL A 67 24.33 -2.05 -9.81
C VAL A 67 24.20 -1.01 -8.70
N LYS A 68 25.31 -0.39 -8.29
CA LYS A 68 25.30 0.72 -7.32
C LYS A 68 24.55 1.94 -7.87
N GLU A 69 24.85 2.34 -9.11
CA GLU A 69 24.18 3.47 -9.77
C GLU A 69 22.68 3.21 -9.96
N GLU A 70 22.29 1.98 -10.34
CA GLU A 70 20.89 1.55 -10.48
C GLU A 70 20.16 1.62 -9.14
N HIS A 71 20.77 1.10 -8.06
CA HIS A 71 20.23 1.18 -6.71
C HIS A 71 20.02 2.62 -6.25
N ASP A 72 21.04 3.46 -6.43
CA ASP A 72 20.97 4.85 -5.99
C ASP A 72 19.91 5.63 -6.80
N GLN A 73 19.77 5.33 -8.09
CA GLN A 73 18.71 5.91 -8.92
C GLN A 73 17.32 5.43 -8.48
N LEU A 74 17.15 4.14 -8.20
CA LEU A 74 15.92 3.58 -7.66
C LEU A 74 15.50 4.23 -6.34
N CYS A 75 16.45 4.39 -5.40
CA CYS A 75 16.19 5.08 -4.14
C CYS A 75 15.77 6.53 -4.34
N ARG A 76 16.43 7.26 -5.25
CA ARG A 76 16.07 8.65 -5.58
C ARG A 76 14.68 8.75 -6.21
N ASP A 77 14.40 7.92 -7.20
CA ASP A 77 13.12 7.94 -7.92
C ASP A 77 11.96 7.56 -6.99
N HIS A 78 12.17 6.56 -6.14
CA HIS A 78 11.19 6.16 -5.14
C HIS A 78 10.93 7.25 -4.09
N ALA A 79 11.98 7.93 -3.62
CA ALA A 79 11.82 9.06 -2.71
C ALA A 79 11.08 10.25 -3.37
N ALA A 80 11.39 10.54 -4.64
CA ALA A 80 10.70 11.55 -5.42
C ALA A 80 9.21 11.20 -5.64
N LEU A 81 8.91 9.92 -5.89
CA LEU A 81 7.55 9.42 -6.01
C LEU A 81 6.75 9.60 -4.72
N ILE A 82 7.34 9.31 -3.56
CA ILE A 82 6.71 9.52 -2.24
C ILE A 82 6.39 11.01 -2.04
N GLU A 83 7.35 11.89 -2.33
CA GLU A 83 7.16 13.34 -2.20
C GLU A 83 6.06 13.83 -3.14
N PHE A 84 6.06 13.37 -4.39
CA PHE A 84 5.03 13.70 -5.36
C PHE A 84 3.64 13.23 -4.89
N GLY A 85 3.54 11.97 -4.46
CA GLY A 85 2.31 11.36 -3.94
C GLY A 85 1.78 11.97 -2.65
N SER A 86 2.59 12.71 -1.90
CA SER A 86 2.16 13.38 -0.66
C SER A 86 1.03 14.40 -0.87
N THR A 87 0.87 14.87 -2.12
CA THR A 87 -0.16 15.84 -2.54
C THR A 87 -1.23 15.24 -3.46
N TYR A 88 -1.36 13.90 -3.47
CA TYR A 88 -2.27 13.15 -4.35
C TYR A 88 -3.74 13.60 -4.27
N ASP A 89 -4.18 14.06 -3.10
CA ASP A 89 -5.54 14.57 -2.89
C ASP A 89 -5.85 15.87 -3.67
N THR A 90 -4.80 16.61 -4.03
CA THR A 90 -4.88 17.84 -4.82
C THR A 90 -4.81 17.60 -6.32
N PHE A 91 -4.52 16.38 -6.76
CA PHE A 91 -4.33 16.07 -8.17
C PHE A 91 -5.66 16.17 -8.93
N ASP A 92 -5.57 16.72 -10.15
CA ASP A 92 -6.64 16.56 -11.12
C ASP A 92 -6.68 15.11 -11.62
N PRO A 93 -7.76 14.69 -12.30
CA PRO A 93 -7.89 13.30 -12.74
C PRO A 93 -6.74 12.82 -13.64
N LEU A 94 -6.15 13.70 -14.46
CA LEU A 94 -4.98 13.35 -15.27
C LEU A 94 -3.72 13.18 -14.42
N GLY A 95 -3.50 14.05 -13.43
CA GLY A 95 -2.41 13.91 -12.47
C GLY A 95 -2.50 12.63 -11.65
N LYS A 96 -3.70 12.21 -11.24
CA LYS A 96 -3.91 10.92 -10.56
C LYS A 96 -3.53 9.74 -11.45
N LEU A 97 -3.92 9.75 -12.72
CA LEU A 97 -3.55 8.69 -13.67
C LEU A 97 -2.03 8.65 -13.89
N ALA A 98 -1.40 9.80 -14.11
CA ALA A 98 0.05 9.88 -14.27
C ALA A 98 0.80 9.38 -13.02
N PHE A 99 0.30 9.69 -11.82
CA PHE A 99 0.88 9.18 -10.59
C PHE A 99 0.79 7.66 -10.47
N ILE A 100 -0.34 7.06 -10.85
CA ILE A 100 -0.50 5.60 -10.85
C ILE A 100 0.47 4.96 -11.85
N ASP A 101 0.60 5.53 -13.05
CA ASP A 101 1.57 5.05 -14.05
C ASP A 101 3.02 5.10 -13.51
N GLU A 102 3.38 6.18 -12.81
CA GLU A 102 4.70 6.32 -12.17
C GLU A 102 4.91 5.33 -11.02
N ILE A 103 3.90 5.08 -10.17
CA ILE A 103 3.98 4.04 -9.13
C ILE A 103 4.27 2.69 -9.78
N GLU A 104 3.48 2.28 -10.77
CA GLU A 104 3.59 0.96 -11.41
C GLU A 104 4.98 0.78 -12.07
N MET A 105 5.50 1.84 -12.69
CA MET A 105 6.85 1.83 -13.28
C MET A 105 7.95 1.66 -12.21
N ILE A 106 7.88 2.40 -11.10
CA ILE A 106 8.89 2.31 -10.04
C ILE A 106 8.83 0.96 -9.33
N GLU A 107 7.62 0.43 -9.10
CA GLU A 107 7.42 -0.91 -8.54
C GLU A 107 8.02 -2.01 -9.44
N GLU A 108 7.80 -1.96 -10.75
CA GLU A 108 8.37 -2.93 -11.68
C GLU A 108 9.91 -2.91 -11.64
N ARG A 109 10.52 -1.73 -11.57
CA ARG A 109 11.98 -1.61 -11.46
C ARG A 109 12.50 -2.17 -10.14
N TRP A 110 11.79 -1.96 -9.03
CA TRP A 110 12.12 -2.60 -7.76
C TRP A 110 11.97 -4.13 -7.83
N ASP A 111 10.90 -4.65 -8.44
CA ASP A 111 10.70 -6.08 -8.61
C ASP A 111 11.87 -6.74 -9.35
N VAL A 112 12.34 -6.12 -10.44
CA VAL A 112 13.51 -6.60 -11.19
C VAL A 112 14.78 -6.58 -10.33
N PHE A 113 14.98 -5.51 -9.55
CA PHE A 113 16.15 -5.38 -8.69
C PHE A 113 16.14 -6.43 -7.57
N PHE A 114 15.03 -6.58 -6.85
CA PHE A 114 14.87 -7.59 -5.80
C PHE A 114 14.98 -9.02 -6.34
N ALA A 115 14.39 -9.31 -7.51
CA ALA A 115 14.51 -10.62 -8.14
C ALA A 115 15.97 -10.99 -8.43
N ARG A 116 16.78 -10.03 -8.89
CA ARG A 116 18.23 -10.24 -9.11
C ARG A 116 18.94 -10.65 -7.83
N PHE A 117 18.75 -9.91 -6.74
CA PHE A 117 19.37 -10.22 -5.45
C PHE A 117 18.86 -11.53 -4.84
N SER A 118 17.58 -11.85 -5.05
CA SER A 118 16.98 -13.12 -4.63
C SER A 118 17.62 -14.30 -5.36
N LEU A 119 17.78 -14.22 -6.69
CA LEU A 119 18.43 -15.25 -7.51
C LEU A 119 19.91 -15.44 -7.15
N LEU A 120 20.60 -14.36 -6.76
CA LEU A 120 21.99 -14.42 -6.30
C LEU A 120 22.13 -14.91 -4.85
N GLY A 121 21.03 -15.09 -4.12
CA GLY A 121 21.05 -15.45 -2.70
C GLY A 121 21.66 -14.37 -1.81
N GLN A 122 21.62 -13.12 -2.26
CA GLN A 122 22.26 -11.95 -1.62
C GLN A 122 21.28 -11.05 -0.89
N LEU A 123 19.98 -11.37 -0.90
CA LEU A 123 18.99 -10.68 -0.09
C LEU A 123 19.17 -11.01 1.40
N ASP A 124 19.02 -10.02 2.26
CA ASP A 124 19.10 -10.25 3.70
C ASP A 124 18.01 -11.24 4.16
N LYS A 125 18.42 -12.28 4.87
CA LYS A 125 17.51 -13.36 5.29
C LYS A 125 16.56 -12.92 6.39
N GLU A 126 17.01 -12.03 7.25
CA GLU A 126 16.21 -11.50 8.34
C GLU A 126 15.12 -10.58 7.79
N PHE A 127 15.44 -9.78 6.77
CA PHE A 127 14.45 -9.02 5.99
C PHE A 127 13.37 -9.91 5.38
N CYS A 128 13.76 -10.95 4.64
CA CYS A 128 12.80 -11.90 4.07
C CYS A 128 11.90 -12.52 5.15
N ARG A 129 12.49 -12.92 6.29
CA ARG A 129 11.76 -13.50 7.42
C ARG A 129 10.75 -12.52 8.01
N GLN A 130 11.15 -11.27 8.25
CA GLN A 130 10.29 -10.23 8.79
C GLN A 130 9.15 -9.87 7.83
N CYS A 131 9.43 -9.76 6.53
CA CYS A 131 8.41 -9.54 5.51
C CYS A 131 7.37 -10.66 5.48
N ASN A 132 7.81 -11.92 5.48
CA ASN A 132 6.88 -13.06 5.49
C ASN A 132 6.00 -13.08 6.74
N GLN A 133 6.58 -12.84 7.92
CA GLN A 133 5.81 -12.77 9.17
C GLN A 133 4.82 -11.60 9.18
N PHE A 134 5.21 -10.44 8.62
CA PHE A 134 4.34 -9.30 8.47
C PHE A 134 3.14 -9.63 7.58
N LEU A 135 3.36 -10.26 6.42
CA LEU A 135 2.28 -10.71 5.54
C LEU A 135 1.38 -11.76 6.21
N GLU A 136 1.98 -12.77 6.87
CA GLU A 136 1.25 -13.80 7.62
C GLU A 136 0.38 -13.20 8.72
N SER A 137 0.86 -12.15 9.42
CA SER A 137 0.09 -11.45 10.46
C SER A 137 -1.17 -10.78 9.92
N MET A 138 -1.17 -10.42 8.63
CA MET A 138 -2.33 -9.89 7.91
C MET A 138 -3.15 -10.98 7.21
N GLY A 139 -2.77 -12.26 7.33
CA GLY A 139 -3.41 -13.37 6.64
C GLY A 139 -3.16 -13.38 5.13
N LEU A 140 -2.03 -12.81 4.70
CA LEU A 140 -1.63 -12.70 3.30
C LEU A 140 -0.34 -13.49 3.05
N ASP A 141 -0.18 -13.97 1.82
CA ASP A 141 1.10 -14.40 1.25
C ASP A 141 1.56 -13.38 0.19
N ASP A 142 2.80 -13.52 -0.31
CA ASP A 142 3.38 -12.62 -1.32
C ASP A 142 2.49 -12.50 -2.56
N GLN A 143 1.96 -13.63 -3.06
CA GLN A 143 1.11 -13.63 -4.25
C GLN A 143 -0.22 -12.91 -4.02
N SER A 144 -0.84 -13.10 -2.86
CA SER A 144 -2.10 -12.48 -2.49
C SER A 144 -1.92 -10.99 -2.24
N TYR A 145 -0.80 -10.60 -1.61
CA TYR A 145 -0.43 -9.20 -1.46
C TYR A 145 -0.23 -8.51 -2.82
N ARG A 146 0.50 -9.13 -3.75
CA ARG A 146 0.67 -8.60 -5.12
C ARG A 146 -0.65 -8.45 -5.87
N LYS A 147 -1.57 -9.41 -5.72
CA LYS A 147 -2.93 -9.31 -6.30
C LYS A 147 -3.73 -8.18 -5.67
N LEU A 148 -3.62 -8.01 -4.35
CA LEU A 148 -4.28 -6.93 -3.60
C LEU A 148 -3.77 -5.56 -4.07
N LEU A 149 -2.45 -5.40 -4.20
CA LEU A 149 -1.83 -4.16 -4.66
C LEU A 149 -2.27 -3.79 -6.08
N LYS A 150 -2.21 -4.74 -7.02
CA LYS A 150 -2.73 -4.53 -8.39
C LYS A 150 -4.19 -4.13 -8.41
N LYS A 151 -5.01 -4.75 -7.56
CA LYS A 151 -6.43 -4.39 -7.43
C LYS A 151 -6.60 -2.98 -6.87
N ALA A 152 -5.76 -2.55 -5.93
CA ALA A 152 -5.79 -1.19 -5.39
C ALA A 152 -5.47 -0.16 -6.48
N HIS A 153 -4.43 -0.38 -7.29
CA HIS A 153 -4.09 0.52 -8.41
C HIS A 153 -5.21 0.58 -9.44
N GLN A 154 -5.82 -0.57 -9.77
CA GLN A 154 -6.97 -0.62 -10.67
C GLN A 154 -8.15 0.22 -10.15
N ILE A 155 -8.47 0.11 -8.86
CA ILE A 155 -9.53 0.92 -8.23
C ILE A 155 -9.19 2.41 -8.29
N MET A 156 -7.94 2.78 -7.98
CA MET A 156 -7.49 4.17 -8.07
C MET A 156 -7.59 4.73 -9.49
N ARG A 157 -7.28 3.90 -10.49
CA ARG A 157 -7.37 4.26 -11.91
C ARG A 157 -8.82 4.47 -12.32
N GLU A 158 -9.71 3.55 -11.95
CA GLU A 158 -11.15 3.67 -12.19
C GLU A 158 -11.75 4.91 -11.51
N ASP A 159 -11.33 5.22 -10.28
CA ASP A 159 -11.73 6.43 -9.57
C ASP A 159 -11.33 7.70 -10.32
N ALA A 160 -10.06 7.77 -10.76
CA ALA A 160 -9.57 8.89 -11.53
C ALA A 160 -10.28 9.01 -12.89
N GLU A 161 -10.59 7.91 -13.57
CA GLU A 161 -11.34 7.91 -14.82
C GLU A 161 -12.79 8.39 -14.65
N ARG A 162 -13.46 7.99 -13.56
CA ARG A 162 -14.80 8.48 -13.23
C ARG A 162 -14.80 9.97 -12.94
N GLU A 163 -13.82 10.46 -12.19
CA GLU A 163 -13.68 11.90 -11.93
C GLU A 163 -13.40 12.69 -13.22
N ARG A 164 -12.64 12.09 -14.15
CA ARG A 164 -12.35 12.69 -15.47
C ARG A 164 -13.60 12.77 -16.35
N ASN A 165 -14.47 11.76 -16.33
CA ASN A 165 -15.65 11.69 -17.18
C ASN A 165 -16.95 11.50 -16.36
N PRO A 166 -17.46 12.55 -15.69
CA PRO A 166 -18.57 12.45 -14.75
C PRO A 166 -19.94 12.16 -15.39
N LEU A 167 -19.99 11.90 -16.70
CA LEU A 167 -21.23 11.69 -17.48
C LEU A 167 -21.60 10.21 -17.72
N TYR A 168 -20.84 9.26 -17.17
CA TYR A 168 -21.17 7.83 -17.17
C TYR A 168 -20.90 7.18 -15.81
#